data_AF-A0A009HN41-F1
#
_entry.id   AF-A0A009HN41-F1
#
_cell.length_a   1.000
_cell.length_b   1.000
_cell.length_c   1.000
_cell.angle_alpha   90.00
_cell.angle_beta   90.00
_cell.angle_gamma   90.00
#
_symmetry.space_group_name_H-M   'P 1'
#
loop_
_entity.id
_entity.type
_entity.pdbx_description
1 polymer ?
#
loop_
_entity_poly.entity_id
_entity_poly.type
_entity_poly.pdbx_seq_one_letter_code
_entity_poly.pdbx_strand_id
1 'polypeptide(L)'
;MNNSEAIIKPSYDAKLTNQDLAPLKKQTWGAYNIFAFWMSDVHSVGGYVMAGSLFALGLNSWQVLLSLLIGIAIVQFFTNLIAKSSQQTGTPYPVICRATFGVLGANIPAVIRGLIAVAWYGIQTYLASSAFLLVILKFFPEWSVYADVSTYGFLGLSYLGWVGFMLLWLVQAIVFWSGMDSIRKFIDWAGPAVYIVMFAMAVWLIWKAGWQNIDLNLSGVQYDGFAVVPVMIGAIALVVSYFSGPMLNFGDFSRYGKSFNAIKMGNFLGLPIRVC
;
A
#
# COMPACT_ATOMS: atom_id res chain seq x y z
N MET A 1 20.51 -10.09 -29.34
CA MET A 1 20.74 -8.95 -28.42
C MET A 1 20.10 -9.29 -27.08
N ASN A 2 20.83 -9.97 -26.18
CA ASN A 2 20.28 -10.40 -24.88
C ASN A 2 20.51 -9.27 -23.86
N ASN A 3 19.52 -8.37 -23.75
CA ASN A 3 19.54 -7.17 -22.92
C ASN A 3 19.25 -7.50 -21.44
N SER A 4 19.81 -8.59 -20.91
CA SER A 4 19.53 -9.02 -19.54
C SER A 4 20.19 -8.05 -18.57
N GLU A 5 19.39 -7.24 -17.88
CA GLU A 5 19.82 -6.30 -16.83
C GLU A 5 20.47 -7.00 -15.62
N ALA A 6 20.44 -8.33 -15.58
CA ALA A 6 20.97 -9.14 -14.50
C ALA A 6 22.37 -9.74 -14.78
N ILE A 7 23.17 -9.90 -13.71
CA ILE A 7 24.49 -10.53 -13.68
C ILE A 7 24.30 -12.02 -13.36
N ILE A 8 24.31 -12.87 -14.38
CA ILE A 8 24.29 -14.33 -14.21
C ILE A 8 25.71 -14.84 -14.44
N LYS A 9 26.36 -15.36 -13.38
CA LYS A 9 27.69 -15.96 -13.49
C LYS A 9 27.56 -17.42 -13.96
N PRO A 10 28.54 -17.97 -14.71
CA PRO A 10 28.50 -19.35 -15.19
C PRO A 10 28.47 -20.41 -14.07
N SER A 11 28.93 -20.05 -12.86
CA SER A 11 28.95 -20.93 -11.68
C SER A 11 27.63 -20.97 -10.91
N TYR A 12 26.60 -20.27 -11.37
CA TYR A 12 25.30 -20.22 -10.70
C TYR A 12 24.44 -21.42 -11.09
N ASP A 13 23.75 -21.99 -10.10
CA ASP A 13 22.89 -23.14 -10.33
C ASP A 13 21.71 -22.74 -11.24
N ALA A 14 21.58 -23.46 -12.36
CA ALA A 14 20.59 -23.20 -13.39
C ALA A 14 19.14 -23.37 -12.88
N LYS A 15 18.91 -24.13 -11.80
CA LYS A 15 17.58 -24.27 -11.20
C LYS A 15 17.21 -23.14 -10.24
N LEU A 16 18.18 -22.40 -9.72
CA LEU A 16 17.98 -21.40 -8.65
C LEU A 16 18.17 -19.96 -9.11
N THR A 17 18.61 -19.76 -10.36
CA THR A 17 18.88 -18.45 -10.94
C THR A 17 18.02 -18.19 -12.17
N ASN A 18 17.36 -17.04 -12.17
CA ASN A 18 16.59 -16.52 -13.29
C ASN A 18 16.97 -15.05 -13.48
N GLN A 19 16.68 -14.46 -14.64
CA GLN A 19 16.89 -13.04 -14.92
C GLN A 19 16.21 -12.14 -13.88
N ASP A 20 15.05 -12.54 -13.34
CA ASP A 20 14.34 -11.78 -12.29
C ASP A 20 14.95 -11.92 -10.89
N LEU A 21 15.76 -12.95 -10.65
CA LEU A 21 16.35 -13.26 -9.33
C LEU A 21 17.83 -12.91 -9.24
N ALA A 22 18.51 -12.78 -10.37
CA ALA A 22 19.93 -12.50 -10.42
C ALA A 22 20.24 -11.03 -10.05
N PRO A 23 21.43 -10.75 -9.48
CA PRO A 23 21.83 -9.40 -9.11
C PRO A 23 21.78 -8.44 -10.31
N LEU A 24 21.30 -7.21 -10.10
CA LEU A 24 21.20 -6.22 -11.17
C LEU A 24 22.57 -5.62 -11.55
N LYS A 25 22.81 -5.42 -12.85
CA LYS A 25 24.00 -4.72 -13.40
C LYS A 25 23.97 -3.22 -13.15
N LYS A 26 22.79 -2.62 -13.15
CA LYS A 26 22.59 -1.18 -12.98
C LYS A 26 21.46 -0.93 -11.99
N GLN A 27 21.76 -0.15 -10.95
CA GLN A 27 20.79 0.38 -10.01
C GLN A 27 20.45 1.80 -10.46
N THR A 28 19.20 2.06 -10.86
CA THR A 28 18.79 3.34 -11.47
C THR A 28 17.93 4.20 -10.55
N TRP A 29 17.40 3.64 -9.47
CA TRP A 29 16.44 4.34 -8.62
C TRP A 29 17.11 5.30 -7.65
N GLY A 30 16.64 6.55 -7.67
CA GLY A 30 17.03 7.60 -6.71
C GLY A 30 15.98 7.79 -5.61
N ALA A 31 16.20 8.78 -4.74
CA ALA A 31 15.31 9.09 -3.62
C ALA A 31 13.87 9.43 -4.08
N TYR A 32 13.72 10.09 -5.24
CA TYR A 32 12.41 10.43 -5.80
C TYR A 32 11.58 9.20 -6.18
N ASN A 33 12.21 8.16 -6.75
CA ASN A 33 11.47 6.96 -7.15
C ASN A 33 10.96 6.20 -5.92
N ILE A 34 11.77 6.14 -4.87
CA ILE A 34 11.40 5.54 -3.58
C ILE A 34 10.29 6.37 -2.91
N PHE A 35 10.40 7.69 -2.97
CA PHE A 35 9.36 8.59 -2.50
C PHE A 35 8.04 8.38 -3.24
N ALA A 36 8.06 8.37 -4.59
CA ALA A 36 6.88 8.17 -5.41
C ALA A 36 6.21 6.81 -5.16
N PHE A 37 7.01 5.77 -4.92
CA PHE A 37 6.53 4.45 -4.52
C PHE A 37 5.70 4.52 -3.22
N TRP A 38 6.24 5.11 -2.15
CA TRP A 38 5.52 5.25 -0.88
C TRP A 38 4.28 6.13 -1.00
N MET A 39 4.36 7.21 -1.79
CA MET A 39 3.19 8.05 -2.05
C MET A 39 2.07 7.26 -2.73
N SER A 40 2.40 6.40 -3.71
CA SER A 40 1.41 5.54 -4.37
C SER A 40 0.79 4.50 -3.42
N ASP A 41 1.56 3.99 -2.45
CA ASP A 41 1.10 2.98 -1.49
C ASP A 41 0.13 3.58 -0.45
N VAL A 42 0.50 4.75 0.08
CA VAL A 42 -0.28 5.48 1.09
C VAL A 42 -1.60 6.01 0.50
N HIS A 43 -1.58 6.45 -0.75
CA HIS A 43 -2.76 6.95 -1.47
C HIS A 43 -3.61 5.81 -2.04
N SER A 44 -3.96 4.85 -1.19
CA SER A 44 -4.84 3.74 -1.50
C SER A 44 -6.13 3.81 -0.71
N VAL A 45 -7.21 3.25 -1.26
CA VAL A 45 -8.52 3.21 -0.57
C VAL A 45 -8.39 2.48 0.77
N GLY A 46 -7.61 1.39 0.80
CA GLY A 46 -7.24 0.70 2.04
C GLY A 46 -6.57 1.62 3.09
N GLY A 47 -5.69 2.52 2.67
CA GLY A 47 -5.01 3.47 3.56
C GLY A 47 -5.99 4.44 4.21
N TYR A 48 -6.94 4.97 3.43
CA TYR A 48 -7.98 5.87 3.96
C TYR A 48 -8.95 5.15 4.90
N VAL A 49 -9.33 3.91 4.58
CA VAL A 49 -10.19 3.09 5.46
C VAL A 49 -9.46 2.76 6.77
N MET A 50 -8.17 2.42 6.70
CA MET A 50 -7.34 2.18 7.87
C MET A 50 -7.24 3.43 8.75
N ALA A 51 -6.94 4.59 8.16
CA ALA A 51 -6.90 5.85 8.89
C ALA A 51 -8.25 6.16 9.56
N GLY A 52 -9.36 5.99 8.85
CA GLY A 52 -10.72 6.14 9.39
C GLY A 52 -11.02 5.17 10.53
N SER A 53 -10.53 3.93 10.45
CA SER A 53 -10.71 2.93 11.51
C SER A 53 -10.02 3.30 12.82
N LEU A 54 -8.92 4.06 12.77
CA LEU A 54 -8.23 4.55 13.98
C LEU A 54 -9.08 5.56 14.74
N PHE A 55 -9.84 6.41 14.05
CA PHE A 55 -10.79 7.34 14.68
C PHE A 55 -11.98 6.60 15.28
N ALA A 56 -12.38 5.47 14.70
CA ALA A 56 -13.44 4.61 15.25
C ALA A 56 -13.05 3.91 16.56
N LEU A 57 -11.76 3.90 16.93
CA LEU A 57 -11.29 3.36 18.23
C LEU A 57 -11.63 4.27 19.42
N GLY A 58 -12.28 5.43 19.20
CA GLY A 58 -12.64 6.37 20.26
C GLY A 58 -11.45 7.19 20.80
N LEU A 59 -10.35 7.24 20.04
CA LEU A 59 -9.17 8.05 20.31
C LEU A 59 -9.38 9.50 19.86
N ASN A 60 -8.72 10.44 20.55
CA ASN A 60 -8.60 11.83 20.10
C ASN A 60 -7.79 11.92 18.79
N SER A 61 -8.06 12.93 17.96
CA SER A 61 -7.37 13.10 16.69
C SER A 61 -5.85 13.26 16.86
N TRP A 62 -5.40 13.94 17.92
CA TRP A 62 -3.97 14.03 18.23
C TRP A 62 -3.35 12.70 18.65
N GLN A 63 -4.10 11.83 19.36
CA GLN A 63 -3.64 10.50 19.78
C GLN A 63 -3.51 9.59 18.56
N VAL A 64 -4.49 9.65 17.64
CA VAL A 64 -4.42 8.95 16.35
C VAL A 64 -3.20 9.41 15.56
N LEU A 65 -2.96 10.72 15.45
CA LEU A 65 -1.80 11.27 14.76
C LEU A 65 -0.49 10.79 15.39
N LEU A 66 -0.39 10.81 16.72
CA LEU A 66 0.81 10.35 17.43
C LEU A 66 1.04 8.83 17.25
N SER A 67 -0.01 8.02 17.37
CA SER A 67 0.06 6.58 17.11
C SER A 67 0.47 6.27 15.67
N LEU A 68 -0.03 7.04 14.71
CA LEU A 68 0.34 6.92 13.29
C LEU A 68 1.80 7.30 13.07
N LEU A 69 2.28 8.42 13.62
CA LEU A 69 3.68 8.84 13.55
C LEU A 69 4.63 7.78 14.13
N ILE A 70 4.30 7.23 15.30
CA ILE A 70 5.11 6.19 15.96
C ILE A 70 5.11 4.90 15.12
N GLY A 71 3.93 4.45 14.65
CA GLY A 71 3.83 3.26 13.82
C GLY A 71 4.65 3.37 12.53
N ILE A 72 4.58 4.53 11.87
CA ILE A 72 5.34 4.81 10.65
C ILE A 72 6.84 4.88 10.93
N ALA A 73 7.27 5.47 12.04
CA ALA A 73 8.69 5.49 12.42
C ALA A 73 9.24 4.07 12.62
N ILE A 74 8.45 3.18 13.23
CA ILE A 74 8.80 1.75 13.39
C ILE A 74 8.94 1.09 12.01
N VAL A 75 7.94 1.27 11.14
CA VAL A 75 7.95 0.73 9.77
C VAL A 75 9.18 1.23 9.00
N GLN A 76 9.49 2.52 9.11
CA GLN A 76 10.65 3.12 8.46
C GLN A 76 11.97 2.50 8.94
N PHE A 77 12.10 2.25 10.23
CA PHE A 77 13.30 1.62 10.81
C PHE A 77 13.51 0.22 10.21
N PHE A 78 12.49 -0.64 10.24
CA PHE A 78 12.59 -2.00 9.70
C PHE A 78 12.75 -2.04 8.18
N THR A 79 12.05 -1.16 7.46
CA THR A 79 12.19 -1.01 6.01
C THR A 79 13.64 -0.68 5.63
N ASN A 80 14.28 0.24 6.36
CA ASN A 80 15.68 0.59 6.10
C ASN A 80 16.64 -0.58 6.35
N LEU A 81 16.35 -1.44 7.33
CA LEU A 81 17.15 -2.65 7.58
C LEU A 81 17.05 -3.64 6.43
N ILE A 82 15.82 -3.92 5.96
CA ILE A 82 15.57 -4.82 4.82
C ILE A 82 16.19 -4.26 3.54
N ALA A 83 16.05 -2.95 3.34
CA ALA A 83 16.58 -2.25 2.18
C ALA A 83 18.11 -2.34 2.10
N LYS A 84 18.81 -2.27 3.24
CA LYS A 84 20.28 -2.32 3.27
C LYS A 84 20.80 -3.63 2.67
N SER A 85 20.25 -4.76 3.11
CA SER A 85 20.69 -6.09 2.65
C SER A 85 20.40 -6.29 1.15
N SER A 86 19.20 -5.89 0.70
CA SER A 86 18.77 -6.07 -0.70
C SER A 86 19.47 -5.10 -1.66
N GLN A 87 19.77 -3.88 -1.22
CA GLN A 87 20.51 -2.90 -2.03
C GLN A 87 21.99 -3.27 -2.19
N GLN A 88 22.65 -3.74 -1.13
CA GLN A 88 24.06 -4.11 -1.17
C GLN A 88 24.34 -5.34 -2.05
N THR A 89 23.41 -6.29 -2.07
CA THR A 89 23.51 -7.52 -2.86
C THR A 89 22.90 -7.38 -4.25
N GLY A 90 22.04 -6.37 -4.45
CA GLY A 90 21.28 -6.19 -5.69
C GLY A 90 20.28 -7.31 -5.97
N THR A 91 19.96 -8.15 -4.98
CA THR A 91 19.05 -9.29 -5.11
C THR A 91 17.69 -9.00 -4.46
N PRO A 92 16.61 -9.65 -4.95
CA PRO A 92 15.28 -9.47 -4.40
C PRO A 92 15.11 -10.19 -3.04
N TYR A 93 14.06 -9.84 -2.31
CA TYR A 93 13.74 -10.38 -0.99
C TYR A 93 13.76 -11.92 -0.93
N PRO A 94 13.18 -12.68 -1.89
CA PRO A 94 13.22 -14.14 -1.84
C PRO A 94 14.63 -14.74 -1.87
N VAL A 95 15.61 -14.03 -2.46
CA VAL A 95 17.01 -14.47 -2.49
C VAL A 95 17.69 -14.19 -1.15
N ILE A 96 17.42 -13.03 -0.54
CA ILE A 96 17.90 -12.71 0.82
C ILE A 96 17.34 -13.71 1.84
N CYS A 97 16.07 -14.12 1.72
CA CYS A 97 15.47 -15.12 2.59
C CYS A 97 16.20 -16.48 2.56
N ARG A 98 16.86 -16.84 1.45
CA ARG A 98 17.64 -18.08 1.36
C ARG A 98 18.84 -18.08 2.31
N ALA A 99 19.38 -16.92 2.67
CA ALA A 99 20.49 -16.82 3.61
C ALA A 99 20.11 -17.23 5.03
N THR A 100 18.84 -17.03 5.42
CA THR A 100 18.35 -17.35 6.78
C THR A 100 17.61 -18.68 6.83
N PHE A 101 16.75 -18.96 5.85
CA PHE A 101 15.88 -20.15 5.85
C PHE A 101 16.42 -21.30 4.98
N GLY A 102 17.54 -21.11 4.30
CA GLY A 102 18.05 -22.04 3.30
C GLY A 102 17.24 -22.03 2.00
N VAL A 103 17.69 -22.81 1.01
CA VAL A 103 17.10 -22.82 -0.34
C VAL A 103 15.66 -23.33 -0.34
N LEU A 104 15.38 -24.42 0.37
CA LEU A 104 14.04 -25.01 0.44
C LEU A 104 13.14 -24.27 1.44
N GLY A 105 13.70 -23.80 2.56
CA GLY A 105 12.93 -23.07 3.58
C GLY A 105 12.48 -21.68 3.11
N ALA A 106 13.19 -21.04 2.18
CA ALA A 106 12.78 -19.78 1.57
C ALA A 106 11.46 -19.85 0.77
N ASN A 107 10.98 -21.06 0.43
CA ASN A 107 9.68 -21.21 -0.23
C ASN A 107 8.50 -20.88 0.70
N ILE A 108 8.63 -21.13 2.00
CA ILE A 108 7.58 -20.84 2.98
C ILE A 108 7.25 -19.33 3.02
N PRO A 109 8.20 -18.41 3.27
CA PRO A 109 7.91 -16.99 3.26
C PRO A 109 7.50 -16.49 1.87
N ALA A 110 8.02 -17.09 0.78
CA ALA A 110 7.61 -16.74 -0.57
C ALA A 110 6.12 -17.05 -0.85
N VAL A 111 5.64 -18.23 -0.41
CA VAL A 111 4.23 -18.63 -0.56
C VAL A 111 3.32 -17.76 0.31
N ILE A 112 3.68 -17.53 1.58
CA ILE A 112 2.90 -16.66 2.48
C ILE A 112 2.75 -15.26 1.87
N ARG A 113 3.84 -14.71 1.33
CA ARG A 113 3.86 -13.42 0.65
C ARG A 113 2.93 -13.39 -0.57
N GLY A 114 2.94 -14.47 -1.38
CA GLY A 114 2.03 -14.62 -2.51
C GLY A 114 0.56 -14.65 -2.09
N LEU A 115 0.23 -15.40 -1.04
CA LEU A 115 -1.13 -15.49 -0.50
C LEU A 115 -1.63 -14.13 0.01
N ILE A 116 -0.79 -13.41 0.74
CA ILE A 116 -1.11 -12.06 1.24
C ILE A 116 -1.31 -11.08 0.08
N ALA A 117 -0.48 -11.15 -0.96
CA ALA A 117 -0.63 -10.28 -2.13
C ALA A 117 -1.97 -10.53 -2.87
N VAL A 118 -2.38 -11.79 -3.02
CA VAL A 118 -3.68 -12.15 -3.62
C VAL A 118 -4.84 -11.65 -2.74
N ALA A 119 -4.74 -11.80 -1.43
CA ALA A 119 -5.77 -11.30 -0.50
C ALA A 119 -5.92 -9.78 -0.60
N TRP A 120 -4.81 -9.03 -0.62
CA TRP A 120 -4.83 -7.58 -0.78
C TRP A 120 -5.36 -7.14 -2.14
N TYR A 121 -5.01 -7.85 -3.21
CA TYR A 121 -5.58 -7.59 -4.52
C TYR A 121 -7.11 -7.74 -4.52
N GLY A 122 -7.63 -8.76 -3.84
CA GLY A 122 -9.07 -8.95 -3.64
C GLY A 122 -9.71 -7.81 -2.82
N ILE A 123 -9.11 -7.43 -1.69
CA ILE A 123 -9.61 -6.33 -0.83
C ILE A 123 -9.66 -5.01 -1.59
N GLN A 124 -8.63 -4.67 -2.36
CA GLN A 124 -8.62 -3.41 -3.11
C GLN A 124 -9.66 -3.41 -4.24
N THR A 125 -9.85 -4.54 -4.91
CA THR A 125 -10.90 -4.69 -5.93
C THR A 125 -12.30 -4.60 -5.31
N TYR A 126 -12.49 -5.18 -4.12
CA TYR A 126 -13.71 -5.05 -3.34
C TYR A 126 -14.01 -3.59 -2.98
N LEU A 127 -13.05 -2.87 -2.39
CA LEU A 127 -13.22 -1.48 -2.02
C LEU A 127 -13.49 -0.59 -3.25
N ALA A 128 -12.83 -0.85 -4.36
CA ALA A 128 -13.09 -0.17 -5.63
C ALA A 128 -14.50 -0.46 -6.16
N SER A 129 -14.99 -1.70 -6.04
CA SER A 129 -16.36 -2.07 -6.43
C SER A 129 -17.42 -1.34 -5.60
N SER A 130 -17.18 -1.18 -4.30
CA SER A 130 -18.06 -0.42 -3.41
C SER A 130 -18.10 1.06 -3.78
N ALA A 131 -16.95 1.65 -4.10
CA ALA A 131 -16.89 3.03 -4.60
C ALA A 131 -17.62 3.17 -5.95
N PHE A 132 -17.46 2.23 -6.86
CA PHE A 132 -18.15 2.21 -8.15
C PHE A 132 -19.67 2.09 -7.99
N LEU A 133 -20.13 1.26 -7.05
CA LEU A 133 -21.55 1.14 -6.71
C LEU A 133 -22.13 2.48 -6.22
N LEU A 134 -21.41 3.21 -5.36
CA LEU A 134 -21.85 4.54 -4.90
C LEU A 134 -22.00 5.54 -6.06
N VAL A 135 -21.10 5.47 -7.05
CA VAL A 135 -21.19 6.30 -8.26
C VAL A 135 -22.42 5.92 -9.09
N ILE A 136 -22.66 4.62 -9.31
CA ILE A 136 -23.86 4.18 -10.05
C ILE A 136 -25.13 4.66 -9.37
N LEU A 137 -25.24 4.47 -8.05
CA LEU A 137 -26.42 4.90 -7.30
C LEU A 137 -26.63 6.41 -7.32
N LYS A 138 -25.55 7.19 -7.45
CA LYS A 138 -25.64 8.65 -7.59
C LYS A 138 -26.27 9.08 -8.92
N PHE A 139 -26.01 8.34 -10.01
CA PHE A 139 -26.57 8.64 -11.34
C PHE A 139 -27.91 7.93 -11.60
N PHE A 140 -28.08 6.72 -11.06
CA PHE A 140 -29.26 5.86 -11.23
C PHE A 140 -29.78 5.41 -9.85
N PRO A 141 -30.46 6.30 -9.11
CA PRO A 141 -30.96 5.98 -7.76
C PRO A 141 -32.03 4.87 -7.77
N GLU A 142 -32.68 4.64 -8.90
CA GLU A 142 -33.67 3.55 -9.08
C GLU A 142 -33.06 2.15 -8.93
N TRP A 143 -31.74 2.01 -9.08
CA TRP A 143 -31.03 0.73 -8.95
C TRP A 143 -30.63 0.41 -7.50
N SER A 144 -31.03 1.26 -6.55
CA SER A 144 -30.80 1.08 -5.10
C SER A 144 -31.31 -0.26 -4.57
N VAL A 145 -32.39 -0.80 -5.14
CA VAL A 145 -32.93 -2.12 -4.79
C VAL A 145 -31.91 -3.24 -5.03
N TYR A 146 -31.10 -3.16 -6.09
CA TYR A 146 -30.07 -4.15 -6.42
C TYR A 146 -28.74 -3.91 -5.70
N ALA A 147 -28.60 -2.77 -5.02
CA ALA A 147 -27.45 -2.43 -4.19
C ALA A 147 -27.62 -2.88 -2.73
N ASP A 148 -28.83 -3.30 -2.34
CA ASP A 148 -29.12 -3.78 -1.00
C ASP A 148 -28.59 -5.21 -0.79
N VAL A 149 -27.65 -5.34 0.15
CA VAL A 149 -27.03 -6.60 0.55
C VAL A 149 -28.03 -7.51 1.28
N SER A 150 -29.06 -6.95 1.92
CA SER A 150 -30.05 -7.76 2.65
C SER A 150 -31.06 -8.44 1.72
N THR A 151 -31.33 -7.84 0.56
CA THR A 151 -32.33 -8.33 -0.40
C THR A 151 -31.70 -9.16 -1.53
N TYR A 152 -30.57 -8.70 -2.09
CA TYR A 152 -29.86 -9.37 -3.21
C TYR A 152 -28.37 -9.58 -2.91
N GLY A 153 -28.01 -9.76 -1.63
CA GLY A 153 -26.63 -10.03 -1.22
C GLY A 153 -26.20 -11.46 -1.44
N PHE A 154 -24.99 -11.64 -1.92
CA PHE A 154 -24.27 -12.90 -1.96
C PHE A 154 -22.87 -12.70 -1.37
N LEU A 155 -22.45 -13.50 -0.39
CA LEU A 155 -21.11 -13.44 0.22
C LEU A 155 -20.64 -12.02 0.64
N GLY A 156 -21.56 -11.17 1.12
CA GLY A 156 -21.25 -9.84 1.65
C GLY A 156 -21.23 -8.68 0.63
N LEU A 157 -21.46 -8.96 -0.67
CA LEU A 157 -21.72 -7.94 -1.70
C LEU A 157 -23.14 -8.04 -2.21
N SER A 158 -23.74 -6.90 -2.56
CA SER A 158 -24.98 -6.86 -3.33
C SER A 158 -24.74 -7.31 -4.77
N TYR A 159 -25.80 -7.71 -5.48
CA TYR A 159 -25.72 -8.10 -6.89
C TYR A 159 -25.02 -7.03 -7.74
N LEU A 160 -25.35 -5.75 -7.54
CA LEU A 160 -24.68 -4.65 -8.21
C LEU A 160 -23.19 -4.51 -7.83
N GLY A 161 -22.86 -4.82 -6.57
CA GLY A 161 -21.48 -4.89 -6.08
C GLY A 161 -20.67 -5.98 -6.76
N TRP A 162 -21.25 -7.17 -6.97
CA TRP A 162 -20.62 -8.27 -7.72
C TRP A 162 -20.38 -7.93 -9.18
N VAL A 163 -21.35 -7.28 -9.84
CA VAL A 163 -21.19 -6.81 -11.22
C VAL A 163 -20.05 -5.80 -11.31
N GLY A 164 -19.99 -4.84 -10.38
CA GLY A 164 -18.90 -3.88 -10.28
C GLY A 164 -17.55 -4.55 -10.02
N PHE A 165 -17.50 -5.53 -9.11
CA PHE A 165 -16.30 -6.30 -8.79
C PHE A 165 -15.78 -7.05 -10.02
N MET A 166 -16.65 -7.80 -10.71
CA MET A 166 -16.27 -8.56 -11.91
C MET A 166 -15.83 -7.65 -13.05
N LEU A 167 -16.51 -6.51 -13.26
CA LEU A 167 -16.12 -5.54 -14.26
C LEU A 167 -14.74 -4.95 -13.96
N LEU A 168 -14.50 -4.50 -12.73
CA LEU A 168 -13.21 -3.94 -12.33
C LEU A 168 -12.10 -4.98 -12.41
N TRP A 169 -12.37 -6.21 -11.98
CA TRP A 169 -11.43 -7.33 -12.08
C TRP A 169 -11.05 -7.62 -13.53
N LEU A 170 -12.03 -7.65 -14.46
CA LEU A 170 -11.76 -7.82 -15.90
C LEU A 170 -10.96 -6.67 -16.49
N VAL A 171 -11.32 -5.43 -16.17
CA VAL A 171 -10.57 -4.24 -16.63
C VAL A 171 -9.12 -4.29 -16.15
N GLN A 172 -8.90 -4.63 -14.88
CA GLN A 172 -7.56 -4.80 -14.33
C GLN A 172 -6.80 -5.92 -15.05
N ALA A 173 -7.42 -7.07 -15.31
CA ALA A 173 -6.80 -8.16 -16.06
C ALA A 173 -6.38 -7.73 -17.48
N ILE A 174 -7.23 -6.96 -18.19
CA ILE A 174 -6.91 -6.41 -19.51
C ILE A 174 -5.72 -5.45 -19.44
N VAL A 175 -5.69 -4.58 -18.42
CA VAL A 175 -4.58 -3.64 -18.19
C VAL A 175 -3.29 -4.40 -17.91
N PHE A 176 -3.33 -5.48 -17.13
CA PHE A 176 -2.17 -6.35 -16.89
C PHE A 176 -1.67 -7.04 -18.16
N TRP A 177 -2.56 -7.48 -19.05
CA TRP A 177 -2.17 -8.07 -20.34
C TRP A 177 -1.61 -7.05 -21.33
N SER A 178 -1.94 -5.77 -21.17
CA SER A 178 -1.48 -4.69 -22.06
C SER A 178 -0.04 -4.22 -21.78
N GLY A 179 0.67 -4.88 -20.86
CA GLY A 179 2.09 -4.67 -20.58
C GLY A 179 2.39 -3.50 -19.62
N MET A 180 3.60 -3.52 -19.05
CA MET A 180 4.06 -2.57 -18.01
C MET A 180 4.09 -1.11 -18.49
N ASP A 181 4.34 -0.87 -19.78
CA ASP A 181 4.39 0.49 -20.34
C ASP A 181 3.03 1.19 -20.36
N SER A 182 1.95 0.43 -20.58
CA SER A 182 0.57 0.95 -20.55
C SER A 182 0.16 1.35 -19.13
N ILE A 183 0.53 0.52 -18.15
CA ILE A 183 0.32 0.78 -16.72
C ILE A 183 1.05 2.06 -16.30
N ARG A 184 2.31 2.22 -16.70
CA ARG A 184 3.10 3.41 -16.38
C ARG A 184 2.45 4.68 -16.90
N LYS A 185 2.03 4.70 -18.17
CA LYS A 185 1.34 5.87 -18.77
C LYS A 185 0.03 6.19 -18.06
N PHE A 186 -0.74 5.17 -17.69
CA PHE A 186 -1.98 5.35 -16.94
C PHE A 186 -1.73 5.98 -15.57
N ILE A 187 -0.73 5.49 -14.83
CA ILE A 187 -0.35 6.02 -13.52
C ILE A 187 0.17 7.45 -13.62
N ASP A 188 1.01 7.75 -14.63
CA ASP A 188 1.58 9.09 -14.83
C ASP A 188 0.49 10.15 -15.06
N TRP A 189 -0.66 9.78 -15.64
CA TRP A 189 -1.82 10.66 -15.81
C TRP A 189 -2.76 10.65 -14.59
N ALA A 190 -3.05 9.47 -14.04
CA ALA A 190 -3.98 9.32 -12.92
C ALA A 190 -3.43 9.93 -11.62
N GLY A 191 -2.12 9.86 -11.39
CA GLY A 191 -1.45 10.38 -10.20
C GLY A 191 -1.75 11.86 -9.95
N PRO A 192 -1.42 12.77 -10.89
CA PRO A 192 -1.74 14.19 -10.75
C PRO A 192 -3.24 14.46 -10.58
N ALA A 193 -4.10 13.73 -11.31
CA ALA A 193 -5.56 13.90 -11.21
C ALA A 193 -6.08 13.59 -9.79
N VAL A 194 -5.58 12.51 -9.17
CA VAL A 194 -5.95 12.15 -7.78
C VAL A 194 -5.55 13.26 -6.81
N TYR A 195 -4.35 13.83 -6.93
CA TYR A 195 -3.93 14.94 -6.04
C TYR A 195 -4.80 16.19 -6.19
N ILE A 196 -5.19 16.54 -7.43
CA ILE A 196 -6.08 17.68 -7.67
C ILE A 196 -7.42 17.47 -6.99
N VAL A 197 -8.01 16.28 -7.16
CA VAL A 197 -9.30 15.94 -6.54
C VAL A 197 -9.20 15.95 -5.01
N MET A 198 -8.13 15.40 -4.45
CA MET A 198 -7.91 15.39 -3.00
C MET A 198 -7.79 16.81 -2.43
N PHE A 199 -6.99 17.68 -3.06
CA PHE A 199 -6.85 19.05 -2.59
C PHE A 199 -8.16 19.83 -2.72
N ALA A 200 -8.89 19.65 -3.83
CA ALA A 200 -10.20 20.24 -4.02
C ALA A 200 -11.21 19.77 -2.95
N MET A 201 -11.23 18.47 -2.64
CA MET A 201 -12.06 17.90 -1.59
C MET A 201 -11.67 18.42 -0.21
N ALA A 202 -10.39 18.54 0.10
CA ALA A 202 -9.92 19.10 1.36
C ALA A 202 -10.37 20.57 1.54
N VAL A 203 -10.18 21.40 0.52
CA VAL A 203 -10.64 22.80 0.53
C VAL A 203 -12.17 22.88 0.67
N TRP A 204 -12.90 22.03 -0.04
CA TRP A 204 -14.36 21.98 0.05
C TRP A 204 -14.85 21.56 1.44
N LEU A 205 -14.22 20.55 2.05
CA LEU A 205 -14.53 20.10 3.40
C LEU A 205 -14.26 21.20 4.43
N ILE A 206 -13.12 21.88 4.33
CA ILE A 206 -12.77 23.00 5.21
C ILE A 206 -13.78 24.15 5.05
N TRP A 207 -14.17 24.47 3.81
CA TRP A 207 -15.17 25.51 3.55
C TRP A 207 -16.54 25.16 4.13
N LYS A 208 -16.97 23.90 4.02
CA LYS A 208 -18.26 23.43 4.55
C LYS A 208 -18.26 23.26 6.07
N ALA A 209 -17.15 22.82 6.65
CA ALA A 209 -17.00 22.67 8.10
C ALA A 209 -16.84 24.03 8.81
N GLY A 210 -16.25 25.01 8.14
CA GLY A 210 -15.89 26.30 8.73
C GLY A 210 -14.58 26.20 9.52
N TRP A 211 -13.72 27.21 9.38
CA TRP A 211 -12.37 27.24 9.99
C TRP A 211 -12.36 27.08 11.52
N GLN A 212 -13.48 27.37 12.17
CA GLN A 212 -13.65 27.29 13.63
C GLN A 212 -13.96 25.87 14.14
N ASN A 213 -14.37 24.95 13.27
CA ASN A 213 -14.71 23.57 13.63
C ASN A 213 -13.57 22.57 13.32
N ILE A 214 -12.38 23.07 12.95
CA ILE A 214 -11.18 22.25 12.83
C ILE A 214 -10.56 22.14 14.22
N ASP A 215 -11.05 21.22 15.03
CA ASP A 215 -10.46 20.89 16.32
C ASP A 215 -9.79 19.51 16.23
N LEU A 216 -8.52 19.44 16.67
CA LEU A 216 -7.79 18.18 16.81
C LEU A 216 -8.25 17.38 18.04
N ASN A 217 -9.25 17.89 18.79
CA ASN A 217 -9.96 17.20 19.86
C ASN A 217 -11.35 16.68 19.44
N LEU A 218 -11.76 16.85 18.18
CA LEU A 218 -13.07 16.39 17.68
C LEU A 218 -13.07 14.87 17.40
N SER A 219 -13.02 14.09 18.46
CA SER A 219 -13.51 12.70 18.44
C SER A 219 -14.25 12.47 19.76
N GLY A 220 -15.34 11.71 19.75
CA GLY A 220 -16.13 11.41 20.94
C GLY A 220 -15.32 10.57 21.92
N VAL A 221 -14.47 11.22 22.71
CA VAL A 221 -13.48 10.60 23.61
C VAL A 221 -14.17 9.60 24.52
N GLN A 222 -13.94 8.31 24.26
CA GLN A 222 -14.46 7.23 25.10
C GLN A 222 -13.48 6.87 26.23
N TYR A 223 -12.21 7.28 26.11
CA TYR A 223 -11.15 6.88 27.01
C TYR A 223 -10.36 8.09 27.53
N ASP A 224 -10.23 8.18 28.84
CA ASP A 224 -9.43 9.20 29.53
C ASP A 224 -8.36 8.55 30.42
N GLY A 225 -7.27 9.28 30.66
CA GLY A 225 -6.14 8.84 31.48
C GLY A 225 -5.40 7.60 30.95
N PHE A 226 -5.00 6.70 31.85
CA PHE A 226 -4.21 5.51 31.52
C PHE A 226 -4.94 4.47 30.67
N ALA A 227 -6.28 4.56 30.56
CA ALA A 227 -7.07 3.66 29.73
C ALA A 227 -6.80 3.84 28.22
N VAL A 228 -6.29 5.00 27.81
CA VAL A 228 -5.95 5.32 26.42
C VAL A 228 -4.69 4.60 25.96
N VAL A 229 -3.73 4.35 26.85
CA VAL A 229 -2.42 3.75 26.53
C VAL A 229 -2.54 2.40 25.80
N PRO A 230 -3.31 1.40 26.28
CA PRO A 230 -3.45 0.14 25.56
C PRO A 230 -4.13 0.31 24.19
N VAL A 231 -5.08 1.25 24.07
CA VAL A 231 -5.75 1.55 22.78
C VAL A 231 -4.78 2.19 21.79
N MET A 232 -3.92 3.10 22.26
CA MET A 232 -2.87 3.72 21.44
C MET A 232 -1.82 2.72 20.99
N ILE A 233 -1.43 1.77 21.85
CA ILE A 233 -0.53 0.66 21.48
C ILE A 233 -1.21 -0.23 20.42
N GLY A 234 -2.50 -0.52 20.59
CA GLY A 234 -3.30 -1.22 19.57
C GLY A 234 -3.32 -0.48 18.23
N ALA A 235 -3.55 0.84 18.25
CA ALA A 235 -3.49 1.69 17.06
C ALA A 235 -2.11 1.66 16.38
N ILE A 236 -1.02 1.76 17.14
CA ILE A 236 0.35 1.62 16.62
C ILE A 236 0.54 0.25 15.98
N ALA A 237 0.11 -0.83 16.65
CA ALA A 237 0.22 -2.18 16.15
C ALA A 237 -0.59 -2.39 14.85
N LEU A 238 -1.78 -1.78 14.74
CA LEU A 238 -2.58 -1.79 13.51
C LEU A 238 -1.86 -1.10 12.35
N VAL A 239 -1.27 0.06 12.59
CA VAL A 239 -0.47 0.78 11.58
C VAL A 239 0.72 -0.06 11.13
N VAL A 240 1.50 -0.62 12.07
CA VAL A 240 2.65 -1.48 11.75
C VAL A 240 2.20 -2.73 10.98
N SER A 241 1.07 -3.33 11.37
CA SER A 241 0.52 -4.52 10.71
C SER A 241 0.06 -4.21 9.29
N TYR A 242 -0.58 -3.06 9.06
CA TYR A 242 -1.00 -2.61 7.73
C TYR A 242 0.19 -2.48 6.79
N PHE A 243 1.28 -1.83 7.24
CA PHE A 243 2.48 -1.63 6.42
C PHE A 243 3.45 -2.83 6.40
N SER A 244 3.17 -3.91 7.14
CA SER A 244 4.08 -5.07 7.25
C SER A 244 4.31 -5.79 5.91
N GLY A 245 3.27 -5.93 5.10
CA GLY A 245 3.35 -6.55 3.77
C GLY A 245 4.28 -5.77 2.83
N PRO A 246 4.00 -4.48 2.56
CA PRO A 246 4.90 -3.62 1.78
C PRO A 246 6.32 -3.55 2.35
N MET A 247 6.47 -3.48 3.67
CA MET A 247 7.77 -3.43 4.36
C MET A 247 8.64 -4.66 4.05
N LEU A 248 8.09 -5.88 4.12
CA LEU A 248 8.81 -7.10 3.78
C LEU A 248 9.12 -7.17 2.27
N ASN A 249 8.20 -6.71 1.45
CA ASN A 249 8.35 -6.67 -0.01
C ASN A 249 9.32 -5.58 -0.49
N PHE A 250 9.67 -4.63 0.37
CA PHE A 250 10.55 -3.52 0.02
C PHE A 250 11.94 -3.98 -0.44
N GLY A 251 12.37 -5.20 -0.08
CA GLY A 251 13.58 -5.82 -0.64
C GLY A 251 13.58 -5.89 -2.18
N ASP A 252 12.41 -6.12 -2.79
CA ASP A 252 12.29 -6.25 -4.25
C ASP A 252 12.43 -4.92 -4.99
N PHE A 253 12.17 -3.80 -4.31
CA PHE A 253 12.31 -2.45 -4.85
C PHE A 253 13.66 -1.82 -4.50
N SER A 254 14.13 -2.03 -3.27
CA SER A 254 15.41 -1.48 -2.78
C SER A 254 16.63 -2.02 -3.54
N ARG A 255 16.53 -3.22 -4.15
CA ARG A 255 17.57 -3.75 -5.05
C ARG A 255 17.90 -2.83 -6.23
N TYR A 256 16.94 -1.99 -6.66
CA TYR A 256 17.12 -1.04 -7.77
C TYR A 256 17.77 0.29 -7.33
N GLY A 257 17.95 0.52 -6.02
CA GLY A 257 18.42 1.80 -5.48
C GLY A 257 19.92 2.04 -5.67
N LYS A 258 20.28 3.21 -6.19
CA LYS A 258 21.67 3.64 -6.46
C LYS A 258 22.56 3.69 -5.22
N SER A 259 22.00 4.12 -4.10
CA SER A 259 22.74 4.24 -2.84
C SER A 259 21.80 4.09 -1.65
N PHE A 260 22.35 3.57 -0.55
CA PHE A 260 21.60 3.44 0.70
C PHE A 260 21.13 4.79 1.25
N ASN A 261 21.93 5.86 1.09
CA ASN A 261 21.54 7.21 1.50
C ASN A 261 20.34 7.73 0.70
N ALA A 262 20.28 7.44 -0.61
CA ALA A 262 19.13 7.81 -1.44
C ALA A 262 17.86 7.06 -1.01
N ILE A 263 17.96 5.79 -0.65
CA ILE A 263 16.84 5.01 -0.12
C ILE A 263 16.39 5.55 1.23
N LYS A 264 17.32 5.80 2.17
CA LYS A 264 17.00 6.34 3.50
C LYS A 264 16.29 7.69 3.39
N MET A 265 16.76 8.56 2.51
CA MET A 265 16.14 9.86 2.26
C MET A 265 14.77 9.72 1.59
N GLY A 266 14.61 8.83 0.62
CA GLY A 266 13.31 8.53 0.01
C GLY A 266 12.30 7.98 1.02
N ASN A 267 12.72 7.05 1.87
CA ASN A 267 11.89 6.53 2.96
C ASN A 267 11.52 7.62 3.97
N PHE A 268 12.44 8.52 4.31
CA PHE A 268 12.17 9.64 5.23
C PHE A 268 11.32 10.75 4.63
N LEU A 269 11.28 10.90 3.31
CA LEU A 269 10.38 11.86 2.67
C LEU A 269 8.99 11.23 2.42
N GLY A 270 8.94 9.93 2.14
CA GLY A 270 7.71 9.23 1.77
C GLY A 270 6.86 8.76 2.97
N LEU A 271 7.50 8.30 4.06
CA LEU A 271 6.80 7.72 5.20
C LEU A 271 6.39 8.75 6.29
N PRO A 272 7.30 9.52 6.92
CA PRO A 272 6.97 10.40 8.04
C PRO A 272 6.41 11.77 7.64
N ILE A 273 6.87 12.36 6.52
CA ILE A 273 6.61 13.79 6.21
C ILE A 273 5.29 14.01 5.46
N ARG A 274 4.78 13.01 4.75
CA ARG A 274 3.59 13.16 3.87
C ARG A 274 2.47 12.15 4.11
N VAL A 275 2.65 11.21 5.04
CA VAL A 275 1.55 10.34 5.52
C VAL A 275 0.76 11.02 6.64
N CYS A 276 1.37 12.01 7.30
CA CYS A 276 0.70 12.96 8.18
C CYS A 276 0.26 14.20 7.39
#